data_AF-A0A2M9LF89-F1
#
_entry.id   AF-A0A2M9LF89-F1
#
_cell.length_a   1.000
_cell.length_b   1.000
_cell.length_c   1.000
_cell.angle_alpha   90.00
_cell.angle_beta   90.00
_cell.angle_gamma   90.00
#
_symmetry.space_group_name_H-M   'P 1'
#
loop_
_entity.id
_entity.type
_entity.pdbx_description
1 polymer ?
#
loop_
_entity_poly.entity_id
_entity_poly.type
_entity_poly.pdbx_seq_one_letter_code
_entity_poly.pdbx_strand_id
1 'polypeptide(L)'
;MSGNTQVAEHEFLNGMAGDPYYPAHLVERGRAVLRALCDRIEVERPAGLRELYVLTHAATEEFNRLGDALDEADSEIDTVAREAIGEDFAFVAAAYGFADADREELIAPREW
;
A
#
# COMPACT_ATOMS: atom_id res chain seq x y z
N MET A 1 -16.46 -2.38 -0.65
CA MET A 1 -16.41 -1.13 0.15
C MET A 1 -15.96 -1.56 1.53
N SER A 2 -14.81 -1.04 1.98
CA SER A 2 -14.24 -1.31 3.29
C SER A 2 -15.28 -1.04 4.39
N GLY A 3 -15.41 -1.95 5.34
CA GLY A 3 -16.24 -1.75 6.54
C GLY A 3 -15.65 -0.73 7.53
N ASN A 4 -14.36 -0.42 7.41
CA ASN A 4 -13.67 0.62 8.16
C ASN A 4 -13.87 2.02 7.56
N THR A 5 -14.56 2.91 8.29
CA THR A 5 -14.85 4.29 7.86
C THR A 5 -13.59 5.11 7.59
N GLN A 6 -12.53 4.94 8.38
CA GLN A 6 -11.28 5.68 8.19
C GLN A 6 -10.66 5.35 6.82
N VAL A 7 -10.65 4.06 6.48
CA VAL A 7 -10.14 3.58 5.18
C VAL A 7 -11.04 4.03 4.02
N ALA A 8 -12.37 4.07 4.23
CA ALA A 8 -13.31 4.49 3.20
C ALA A 8 -13.17 5.98 2.82
N GLU A 9 -12.71 6.81 3.76
CA GLU A 9 -12.51 8.25 3.57
C GLU A 9 -11.06 8.61 3.18
N HIS A 10 -10.12 7.67 3.29
CA HIS A 10 -8.70 7.91 3.02
C HIS A 10 -8.37 7.87 1.54
N GLU A 11 -7.60 8.86 1.09
CA GLU A 11 -7.11 8.95 -0.27
C GLU A 11 -5.69 8.36 -0.38
N PHE A 12 -5.61 7.10 -0.81
CA PHE A 12 -4.35 6.38 -1.01
C PHE A 12 -3.48 6.99 -2.13
N LEU A 13 -2.16 6.92 -2.01
CA LEU A 13 -1.16 7.33 -3.01
C LEU A 13 -1.31 8.80 -3.43
N ASN A 14 -1.75 9.66 -2.51
CA ASN A 14 -1.97 11.08 -2.77
C ASN A 14 -0.70 11.77 -3.32
N GLY A 15 0.49 11.38 -2.84
CA GLY A 15 1.76 11.89 -3.35
C GLY A 15 2.06 11.58 -4.82
N MET A 16 1.41 10.57 -5.40
CA MET A 16 1.54 10.20 -6.82
C MET A 16 0.37 10.69 -7.67
N ALA A 17 -0.76 11.02 -7.05
CA ALA A 17 -2.00 11.28 -7.75
C ALA A 17 -1.96 12.64 -8.49
N GLY A 18 -2.21 12.60 -9.80
CA GLY A 18 -2.26 13.80 -10.63
C GLY A 18 -0.90 14.33 -11.08
N ASP A 19 0.20 13.73 -10.62
CA ASP A 19 1.53 14.00 -11.19
C ASP A 19 1.67 13.27 -12.54
N PRO A 20 1.99 13.97 -13.64
CA PRO A 20 2.18 13.36 -14.96
C PRO A 20 3.30 12.32 -15.03
N TYR A 21 4.25 12.33 -14.08
CA TYR A 21 5.32 11.35 -14.00
C TYR A 21 4.81 9.94 -13.69
N TYR A 22 3.70 9.82 -12.93
CA TYR A 22 3.08 8.53 -12.64
C TYR A 22 1.84 8.32 -13.51
N PRO A 23 1.83 7.32 -14.41
CA PRO A 23 0.66 7.02 -15.21
C PRO A 23 -0.57 6.74 -14.34
N ALA A 24 -1.64 7.52 -14.52
CA ALA A 24 -2.83 7.47 -13.65
C ALA A 24 -3.43 6.06 -13.49
N HIS A 25 -3.41 5.24 -14.55
CA HIS A 25 -3.90 3.87 -14.50
C HIS A 25 -3.05 2.94 -13.63
N LEU A 26 -1.74 3.20 -13.50
CA LEU A 26 -0.83 2.46 -12.61
C LEU A 26 -0.99 2.94 -11.16
N VAL A 27 -1.18 4.25 -10.94
CA VAL A 27 -1.54 4.78 -9.61
C VAL A 27 -2.84 4.14 -9.11
N GLU A 28 -3.86 4.03 -9.97
CA GLU A 28 -5.11 3.34 -9.62
C GLU A 28 -4.93 1.84 -9.32
N ARG A 29 -3.99 1.18 -9.99
CA ARG A 29 -3.62 -0.20 -9.67
C ARG A 29 -2.98 -0.30 -8.28
N GLY A 30 -2.08 0.62 -7.92
CA GLY A 30 -1.54 0.71 -6.56
C GLY A 30 -2.62 0.96 -5.50
N ARG A 31 -3.56 1.87 -5.76
CA ARG A 31 -4.73 2.09 -4.89
C ARG A 31 -5.59 0.83 -4.76
N ALA A 32 -5.72 0.04 -5.83
CA ALA A 32 -6.44 -1.23 -5.80
C ALA A 32 -5.74 -2.28 -4.91
N VAL A 33 -4.41 -2.34 -4.92
CA VAL A 33 -3.62 -3.19 -4.01
C VAL A 33 -3.90 -2.83 -2.54
N LEU A 34 -3.87 -1.54 -2.19
CA LEU A 34 -4.13 -1.07 -0.83
C LEU A 34 -5.58 -1.34 -0.37
N ARG A 35 -6.56 -1.16 -1.25
CA ARG A 35 -7.96 -1.54 -0.98
C ARG A 35 -8.12 -3.05 -0.77
N ALA A 36 -7.45 -3.87 -1.59
CA ALA A 36 -7.48 -5.33 -1.43
C ALA A 36 -6.81 -5.78 -0.12
N LEU A 37 -5.72 -5.11 0.29
CA LEU A 37 -5.10 -5.34 1.60
C LEU A 37 -6.10 -5.05 2.73
N CYS A 38 -6.82 -3.92 2.67
CA CYS A 38 -7.86 -3.59 3.64
C CYS A 38 -8.95 -4.67 3.71
N ASP A 39 -9.51 -5.06 2.56
CA ASP A 39 -10.53 -6.10 2.48
C ASP A 39 -10.03 -7.43 3.07
N ARG A 40 -8.76 -7.80 2.82
CA ARG A 40 -8.15 -9.00 3.41
C ARG A 40 -8.00 -8.90 4.93
N ILE A 41 -7.57 -7.75 5.46
CA ILE A 41 -7.47 -7.56 6.92
C ILE A 41 -8.85 -7.69 7.59
N GLU A 42 -9.90 -7.17 6.97
CA GLU A 42 -11.28 -7.27 7.50
C GLU A 42 -11.82 -8.70 7.51
N VAL A 43 -11.49 -9.48 6.48
CA VAL A 43 -11.90 -10.88 6.35
C VAL A 43 -11.08 -11.79 7.25
N GLU A 44 -9.75 -11.66 7.21
CA GLU A 44 -8.81 -12.56 7.89
C GLU A 44 -8.62 -12.21 9.37
N ARG A 45 -8.83 -10.94 9.76
CA ARG A 45 -8.75 -10.43 11.14
C ARG A 45 -7.47 -10.88 11.87
N PRO A 46 -6.28 -10.44 11.41
CA PRO A 46 -5.02 -10.87 11.99
C PRO A 46 -4.99 -10.63 13.51
N ALA A 47 -4.54 -11.62 14.28
CA ALA A 47 -4.49 -11.55 15.74
C ALA A 47 -3.26 -10.81 16.27
N GLY A 48 -2.32 -10.43 15.40
CA GLY A 48 -1.07 -9.79 15.77
C GLY A 48 -0.19 -9.41 14.58
N LEU A 49 0.92 -8.74 14.87
CA LEU A 49 1.84 -8.19 13.85
C LEU A 49 2.36 -9.25 12.86
N ARG A 50 2.66 -10.46 13.32
CA ARG A 50 3.15 -11.52 12.43
C ARG A 50 2.15 -11.86 11.32
N GLU A 51 0.86 -11.95 11.66
CA GLU A 51 -0.19 -12.25 10.68
C GLU A 51 -0.49 -11.03 9.80
N LEU A 52 -0.45 -9.83 10.37
CA LEU A 52 -0.51 -8.59 9.59
C LEU A 52 0.62 -8.54 8.55
N TYR A 53 1.85 -8.83 8.93
CA TYR A 53 3.01 -8.77 8.04
C TYR A 53 2.89 -9.74 6.87
N VAL A 54 2.30 -10.93 7.05
CA VAL A 54 2.01 -11.82 5.92
C VAL A 54 1.10 -11.14 4.89
N LEU A 55 0.11 -10.37 5.32
CA LEU A 55 -0.80 -9.65 4.42
C LEU A 55 -0.10 -8.47 3.75
N THR A 56 0.67 -7.70 4.52
CA THR A 56 1.34 -6.51 3.99
C THR A 56 2.52 -6.86 3.09
N HIS A 57 3.24 -7.95 3.35
CA HIS A 57 4.29 -8.47 2.48
C HIS A 57 3.72 -8.90 1.14
N ALA A 58 2.58 -9.62 1.13
CA ALA A 58 1.90 -9.96 -0.12
C ALA A 58 1.49 -8.71 -0.92
N ALA A 59 1.00 -7.65 -0.26
CA ALA A 59 0.69 -6.38 -0.92
C ALA A 59 1.95 -5.66 -1.44
N THR A 60 3.06 -5.74 -0.70
CA THR A 60 4.36 -5.16 -1.09
C THR A 60 4.91 -5.85 -2.34
N GLU A 61 4.78 -7.18 -2.46
CA GLU A 61 5.15 -7.91 -3.67
C GLU A 61 4.30 -7.49 -4.90
N GLU A 62 3.02 -7.14 -4.71
CA GLU A 62 2.22 -6.55 -5.80
C GLU A 62 2.73 -5.16 -6.19
N PHE A 63 3.26 -4.37 -5.23
CA PHE A 63 3.93 -3.11 -5.54
C PHE A 63 5.27 -3.32 -6.28
N ASN A 64 6.03 -4.38 -6.01
CA ASN A 64 7.23 -4.69 -6.82
C ASN A 64 6.85 -4.91 -8.29
N ARG A 65 5.78 -5.69 -8.55
CA ARG A 65 5.25 -5.89 -9.91
C ARG A 65 4.65 -4.62 -10.53
N LEU A 66 4.19 -3.69 -9.69
CA LEU A 66 3.77 -2.37 -10.15
C LEU A 66 4.98 -1.52 -10.54
N GLY A 67 6.10 -1.65 -9.83
CA GLY A 67 7.38 -1.05 -10.16
C GLY A 67 7.85 -1.44 -11.56
N ASP A 68 7.85 -2.74 -11.88
CA ASP A 68 8.17 -3.21 -13.24
C ASP A 68 7.31 -2.53 -14.32
N ALA A 69 6.01 -2.36 -14.04
CA ALA A 69 5.08 -1.72 -14.98
C ALA A 69 5.26 -0.20 -15.07
N LEU A 70 5.72 0.46 -14.00
CA LEU A 70 6.09 1.87 -14.02
C LEU A 70 7.35 2.09 -14.85
N ASP A 71 8.35 1.22 -14.68
CA ASP A 71 9.61 1.26 -15.45
C ASP A 71 9.34 1.09 -16.96
N GLU A 72 8.46 0.17 -17.34
CA GLU A 72 7.99 -0.01 -18.73
C GLU A 72 7.30 1.25 -19.31
N ALA A 73 6.85 2.16 -18.45
CA ALA A 73 6.15 3.39 -18.80
C ALA A 73 7.00 4.66 -18.60
N ASP A 74 8.34 4.53 -18.55
CA ASP A 74 9.28 5.64 -18.28
C ASP A 74 9.01 6.37 -16.94
N SER A 75 8.48 5.63 -15.96
CA SER A 75 8.23 6.05 -14.58
C SER A 75 9.00 5.12 -13.62
N GLU A 76 8.93 5.34 -12.31
CA GLU A 76 9.57 4.45 -11.33
C GLU A 76 8.93 4.56 -9.94
N ILE A 77 9.22 3.62 -9.04
CA ILE A 77 8.98 3.80 -7.60
C ILE A 77 10.14 4.61 -7.00
N ASP A 78 10.09 5.92 -7.20
CA ASP A 78 11.08 6.88 -6.70
C ASP A 78 10.88 7.21 -5.20
N THR A 79 11.60 8.20 -4.68
CA THR A 79 11.47 8.60 -3.27
C THR A 79 10.05 9.05 -2.91
N VAL A 80 9.35 9.77 -3.79
CA VAL A 80 7.98 10.25 -3.53
C VAL A 80 7.00 9.09 -3.49
N ALA A 81 7.10 8.15 -4.44
CA ALA A 81 6.29 6.94 -4.45
C ALA A 81 6.55 6.08 -3.21
N ARG A 82 7.81 5.92 -2.79
CA ARG A 82 8.21 5.19 -1.57
C ARG A 82 7.55 5.76 -0.32
N GLU A 83 7.61 7.08 -0.16
CA GLU A 83 7.02 7.77 0.98
C GLU A 83 5.51 7.59 1.00
N ALA A 84 4.83 7.82 -0.13
CA ALA A 84 3.39 7.65 -0.26
C ALA A 84 2.94 6.22 0.07
N ILE A 85 3.62 5.21 -0.49
CA ILE A 85 3.32 3.79 -0.21
C ILE A 85 3.55 3.49 1.28
N GLY A 86 4.71 3.85 1.84
CA GLY A 86 5.03 3.56 3.23
C GLY A 86 4.10 4.26 4.24
N GLU A 87 3.66 5.49 3.94
CA GLU A 87 2.65 6.21 4.73
C GLU A 87 1.30 5.51 4.69
N ASP A 88 0.85 5.06 3.51
CA ASP A 88 -0.42 4.35 3.37
C ASP A 88 -0.42 2.99 4.08
N PHE A 89 0.67 2.24 4.02
CA PHE A 89 0.80 0.99 4.79
C PHE A 89 0.72 1.25 6.30
N ALA A 90 1.40 2.31 6.78
CA ALA A 90 1.36 2.71 8.19
C ALA A 90 -0.07 3.14 8.60
N PHE A 91 -0.75 3.91 7.76
CA PHE A 91 -2.14 4.31 7.96
C PHE A 91 -3.05 3.08 8.04
N VAL A 92 -2.95 2.14 7.10
CA VAL A 92 -3.75 0.91 7.09
C VAL A 92 -3.53 0.11 8.38
N ALA A 93 -2.27 -0.11 8.77
CA ALA A 93 -1.95 -0.82 10.01
C ALA A 93 -2.60 -0.14 11.23
N ALA A 94 -2.43 1.18 11.37
CA ALA A 94 -3.03 1.95 12.46
C ALA A 94 -4.56 1.91 12.44
N ALA A 95 -5.19 2.03 11.26
CA ALA A 95 -6.64 1.99 11.10
C ALA A 95 -7.27 0.67 11.55
N TYR A 96 -6.51 -0.43 11.52
CA TYR A 96 -6.92 -1.75 11.99
C TYR A 96 -6.36 -2.13 13.38
N GLY A 97 -5.83 -1.17 14.13
CA GLY A 97 -5.43 -1.35 15.53
C GLY A 97 -3.97 -1.73 15.75
N PHE A 98 -3.12 -1.63 14.72
CA PHE A 98 -1.68 -1.90 14.79
C PHE A 98 -0.85 -0.62 14.70
N ALA A 99 -1.16 0.37 15.55
CA ALA A 99 -0.50 1.68 15.53
C ALA A 99 1.02 1.64 15.79
N ASP A 100 1.49 0.61 16.50
CA ASP A 100 2.91 0.40 16.82
C ASP A 100 3.64 -0.53 15.83
N ALA A 101 3.01 -0.86 14.68
CA ALA A 101 3.67 -1.67 13.66
C ALA A 101 4.90 -0.94 13.08
N ASP A 102 5.98 -1.68 12.88
CA ASP A 102 7.19 -1.11 12.29
C ASP A 102 6.95 -0.84 10.80
N ARG A 103 7.10 0.42 10.39
CA ARG A 103 6.89 0.84 9.00
C ARG A 103 7.80 0.10 8.03
N GLU A 104 9.06 -0.13 8.40
CA GLU A 104 10.01 -0.82 7.54
C GLU A 104 9.64 -2.30 7.39
N GLU A 105 9.09 -2.90 8.44
CA GLU A 105 8.66 -4.30 8.42
C GLU A 105 7.36 -4.50 7.63
N LEU A 106 6.42 -3.54 7.67
CA LEU A 106 5.18 -3.60 6.88
C LEU A 106 5.46 -3.79 5.38
N ILE A 107 6.54 -3.18 4.89
CA ILE A 107 6.97 -3.20 3.48
C ILE A 107 8.32 -3.90 3.29
N ALA A 108 8.66 -4.88 4.14
CA ALA A 108 9.97 -5.52 4.13
C ALA A 108 10.40 -6.14 2.77
N PRO A 109 9.53 -6.83 2.00
CA PRO A 109 9.96 -7.49 0.75
C PRO A 109 10.01 -6.55 -0.46
N ARG A 110 10.10 -5.23 -0.24
CA ARG A 110 10.23 -4.25 -1.32
C ARG A 110 11.55 -4.41 -2.09
N GLU A 111 11.50 -4.19 -3.39
CA GLU A 111 12.65 -4.32 -4.31
C GLU A 111 13.13 -2.98 -4.91
N TRP A 112 12.46 -1.89 -4.58
CA TRP A 112 12.70 -0.55 -5.14
C TRP A 112 13.70 0.30 -4.33
#